data_AF-A0A5C1WDY9-F1
#
_entry.id   AF-A0A5C1WDY9-F1
#
_cell.length_a   1.000
_cell.length_b   1.000
_cell.length_c   1.000
_cell.angle_alpha   90.00
_cell.angle_beta   90.00
_cell.angle_gamma   90.00
#
_symmetry.space_group_name_H-M   'P 1'
#
loop_
_entity.id
_entity.type
_entity.pdbx_description
1 polymer ?
#
loop_
_entity_poly.entity_id
_entity_poly.type
_entity_poly.pdbx_seq_one_letter_code
_entity_poly.pdbx_strand_id
1 'polypeptide(L)'
;MPRLRWRASRNRVSTAWNLPRSRADFITRREDAREGQSCPEKQAPQIEEPSPFARKQWSHARIFHATPARQATFPCPTLHSRNAGGSMRAAILFPIALALMAAQARADNLPRLRQGDLVFQHSMSPQSEAIRLASGSTYTHMGIVSLTPAGPVVIEAADVVRQTPLKAFLARGTKGRFAVYRVRGIDEAKADAAVAAARGYLGRPYDLYFRLDPGAIYCSELPYDAFRSVGISLGRVERFGNLSVRAPAVKALFARRWASHPDCQGTAHDAAACWALIQDQGIVTPVSIARDSQVERIGGNL
;
A
#
# COMPACT_ATOMS: atom_id res chain seq x y z
N MET A 1 47.46 -32.57 40.04
CA MET A 1 48.33 -31.91 39.04
C MET A 1 47.95 -32.46 37.65
N PRO A 2 48.03 -31.70 36.54
CA PRO A 2 48.41 -30.30 36.40
C PRO A 2 47.22 -29.37 36.07
N ARG A 3 47.40 -28.10 36.45
CA ARG A 3 46.53 -26.96 36.19
C ARG A 3 46.95 -26.31 34.88
N LEU A 4 46.01 -26.00 33.99
CA LEU A 4 46.24 -25.07 32.88
C LEU A 4 45.40 -23.81 33.11
N ARG A 5 46.09 -22.77 33.58
CA ARG A 5 45.64 -21.38 33.62
C ARG A 5 46.03 -20.74 32.29
N TRP A 6 45.09 -20.09 31.61
CA TRP A 6 45.41 -19.08 30.60
C TRP A 6 44.68 -17.77 30.90
N ARG A 7 45.48 -16.71 30.85
CA ARG A 7 45.19 -15.32 31.25
C ARG A 7 44.20 -14.66 30.29
N ALA A 8 43.28 -13.89 30.87
CA ALA A 8 42.58 -12.82 30.19
C ALA A 8 43.57 -11.67 29.85
N SER A 9 43.59 -11.20 28.61
CA SER A 9 44.17 -9.90 28.25
C SER A 9 43.03 -8.90 28.05
N ARG A 10 43.09 -7.80 28.80
CA ARG A 10 42.29 -6.60 28.60
C ARG A 10 43.09 -5.70 27.67
N ASN A 11 42.57 -5.36 26.51
CA ASN A 11 43.02 -4.18 25.77
C ASN A 11 41.91 -3.13 25.81
N ARG A 12 42.22 -2.07 26.56
CA ARG A 12 41.48 -0.82 26.68
C ARG A 12 42.22 0.16 25.79
N VAL A 13 41.60 0.64 24.72
CA VAL A 13 42.09 1.79 23.96
C VAL A 13 40.98 2.83 23.98
N SER A 14 41.28 3.92 24.68
CA SER A 14 40.48 5.15 24.75
C SER A 14 41.07 6.14 23.77
N THR A 15 40.27 6.69 22.86
CA THR A 15 40.52 8.02 22.27
C THR A 15 39.19 8.64 21.88
N ALA A 16 38.89 9.77 22.52
CA ALA A 16 37.80 10.70 22.26
C ALA A 16 38.15 11.66 21.10
N TRP A 17 37.31 12.68 20.91
CA TRP A 17 37.34 13.79 19.93
C TRP A 17 36.61 13.44 18.60
N ASN A 18 35.64 14.18 18.06
CA ASN A 18 35.14 15.52 18.35
C ASN A 18 33.73 15.70 17.72
N LEU A 19 32.78 16.30 18.46
CA LEU A 19 31.49 16.80 17.97
C LEU A 19 31.59 18.31 17.76
N PRO A 20 31.07 18.90 16.65
CA PRO A 20 30.79 20.32 16.61
C PRO A 20 29.42 20.63 17.21
N ARG A 21 29.42 21.61 18.11
CA ARG A 21 28.26 22.23 18.73
C ARG A 21 27.48 23.13 17.76
N SER A 22 26.20 23.22 18.07
CA SER A 22 25.20 24.26 17.75
C SER A 22 25.69 25.67 17.43
N ARG A 23 24.93 26.37 16.56
CA ARG A 23 24.55 27.77 16.80
C ARG A 23 23.22 28.09 16.11
N ALA A 24 22.20 28.27 16.95
CA ALA A 24 21.05 29.10 16.67
C ALA A 24 21.46 30.59 16.82
N ASP A 25 20.54 31.46 16.38
CA ASP A 25 20.51 32.91 16.51
C ASP A 25 21.12 33.72 15.35
N PHE A 26 20.24 34.21 14.48
CA PHE A 26 20.22 35.62 14.09
C PHE A 26 18.81 35.98 13.60
N ILE A 27 17.98 36.53 14.49
CA ILE A 27 16.82 37.35 14.16
C ILE A 27 17.28 38.80 14.38
N THR A 28 17.16 39.66 13.35
CA THR A 28 16.41 40.93 13.42
C THR A 28 16.65 41.80 12.18
N ARG A 29 15.55 42.47 11.81
CA ARG A 29 15.41 43.78 11.12
C ARG A 29 15.36 43.84 9.59
N ARG A 30 14.13 44.16 9.15
CA ARG A 30 13.66 45.42 8.52
C ARG A 30 12.86 45.19 7.23
N GLU A 31 11.57 45.50 7.33
CA GLU A 31 10.76 46.06 6.25
C GLU A 31 11.52 47.18 5.52
N ASP A 32 11.56 47.16 4.20
CA ASP A 32 10.68 48.01 3.38
C ASP A 32 11.01 47.87 1.87
N ALA A 33 10.01 48.28 1.09
CA ALA A 33 10.06 48.73 -0.29
C ALA A 33 9.90 47.68 -1.43
N ARG A 34 8.75 47.88 -2.09
CA ARG A 34 8.33 47.38 -3.39
C ARG A 34 9.28 47.84 -4.49
N GLU A 35 9.55 46.98 -5.47
CA GLU A 35 9.52 47.39 -6.89
C GLU A 35 9.44 46.18 -7.80
N GLY A 36 8.73 46.35 -8.92
CA GLY A 36 8.20 45.28 -9.75
C GLY A 36 9.26 44.46 -10.47
N GLN A 37 8.97 43.17 -10.62
CA GLN A 37 9.66 42.33 -11.59
C GLN A 37 8.64 41.54 -12.41
N SER A 38 8.73 41.78 -13.71
CA SER A 38 8.03 41.15 -14.80
C SER A 38 8.30 39.64 -14.83
N CYS A 39 7.26 38.86 -15.15
CA CYS A 39 7.41 37.44 -15.43
C CYS A 39 8.13 37.26 -16.79
N PRO A 40 9.18 36.43 -16.87
CA PRO A 40 9.80 36.10 -18.15
C PRO A 40 8.92 35.14 -18.94
N GLU A 41 8.78 35.47 -20.23
CA GLU A 41 8.07 34.73 -21.26
C GLU A 41 8.68 33.35 -21.47
N LYS A 42 7.89 32.28 -21.27
CA LYS A 42 8.30 30.91 -21.57
C LYS A 42 8.19 30.67 -23.07
N GLN A 43 9.34 30.57 -23.73
CA GLN A 43 9.42 30.03 -25.09
C GLN A 43 8.95 28.57 -25.10
N ALA A 44 8.01 28.26 -25.99
CA ALA A 44 7.58 26.89 -26.26
C ALA A 44 8.71 26.11 -26.93
N PRO A 45 8.93 24.83 -26.58
CA PRO A 45 9.97 24.02 -27.21
C PRO A 45 9.64 23.79 -28.68
N GLN A 46 10.65 24.00 -29.52
CA GLN A 46 10.68 23.65 -30.94
C GLN A 46 10.45 22.15 -31.09
N ILE A 47 9.48 21.77 -31.91
CA ILE A 47 9.23 20.38 -32.28
C ILE A 47 10.19 20.08 -33.44
N GLU A 48 11.23 19.29 -33.19
CA GLU A 48 12.10 18.76 -34.24
C GLU A 48 11.32 17.75 -35.10
N GLU A 49 11.36 17.95 -36.42
CA GLU A 49 10.85 16.96 -37.38
C GLU A 49 11.69 15.68 -37.36
N PRO A 50 11.09 14.48 -37.41
CA PRO A 50 11.84 13.24 -37.52
C PRO A 50 12.44 13.05 -38.92
N SER A 51 13.64 12.48 -38.95
CA SER A 51 14.50 12.29 -40.12
C SER A 51 13.92 11.35 -41.20
N PRO A 52 14.39 11.45 -42.47
CA PRO A 52 13.78 10.78 -43.60
C PRO A 52 14.29 9.34 -43.75
N PHE A 53 13.68 8.38 -43.05
CA PHE A 53 13.96 6.97 -43.29
C PHE A 53 12.72 6.07 -43.08
N ALA A 54 11.76 6.14 -44.00
CA ALA A 54 10.86 5.02 -44.37
C ALA A 54 9.89 5.44 -45.49
N ARG A 55 10.37 5.47 -46.74
CA ARG A 55 9.50 5.29 -47.91
C ARG A 55 9.50 3.80 -48.25
N LYS A 56 8.36 3.12 -48.09
CA LYS A 56 7.84 2.16 -49.10
C LYS A 56 6.55 1.51 -48.62
N GLN A 57 5.61 1.45 -49.57
CA GLN A 57 4.32 0.73 -49.55
C GLN A 57 3.34 1.41 -48.58
N TRP A 58 2.13 1.82 -48.94
CA TRP A 58 1.09 1.07 -49.65
C TRP A 58 0.34 1.98 -50.63
N SER A 59 0.23 1.52 -51.87
CA SER A 59 -0.75 1.99 -52.85
C SER A 59 -2.12 1.43 -52.48
N HIS A 60 -3.13 2.28 -52.29
CA HIS A 60 -4.51 2.10 -52.77
C HIS A 60 -5.32 3.36 -52.44
N ALA A 61 -5.83 3.98 -53.49
CA ALA A 61 -6.57 5.23 -53.47
C ALA A 61 -7.94 5.11 -52.79
N ARG A 62 -8.32 6.16 -52.03
CA ARG A 62 -9.67 6.74 -52.13
C ARG A 62 -9.58 8.26 -52.04
N ILE A 63 -10.07 8.88 -53.10
CA ILE A 63 -10.27 10.30 -53.29
C ILE A 63 -11.41 10.73 -52.35
N PHE A 64 -11.15 11.69 -51.47
CA PHE A 64 -12.19 12.47 -50.80
C PHE A 64 -11.94 13.94 -51.11
N HIS A 65 -12.95 14.58 -51.67
CA HIS A 65 -12.97 15.98 -52.06
C HIS A 65 -12.78 16.89 -50.83
N ALA A 66 -11.82 17.81 -50.92
CA ALA A 66 -11.62 18.88 -49.96
C ALA A 66 -12.73 19.94 -50.10
N THR A 67 -13.40 20.26 -49.00
CA THR A 67 -14.33 21.40 -48.88
C THR A 67 -13.54 22.61 -48.37
N PRO A 68 -13.70 23.83 -48.91
CA PRO A 68 -12.91 24.97 -48.50
C PRO A 68 -13.34 25.50 -47.12
N ALA A 69 -12.36 25.64 -46.22
CA ALA A 69 -12.54 26.27 -44.92
C ALA A 69 -12.75 27.78 -45.09
N ARG A 70 -13.92 28.27 -44.63
CA ARG A 70 -14.21 29.70 -44.51
C ARG A 70 -13.38 30.30 -43.38
N GLN A 71 -12.70 31.40 -43.70
CA GLN A 71 -12.04 32.28 -42.75
C GLN A 71 -13.08 32.93 -41.85
N ALA A 72 -13.00 32.68 -40.55
CA ALA A 72 -13.76 33.41 -39.53
C ALA A 72 -12.80 34.36 -38.82
N THR A 73 -12.94 35.65 -39.12
CA THR A 73 -12.29 36.75 -38.41
C THR A 73 -13.02 36.99 -37.09
N PHE A 74 -12.29 36.92 -35.97
CA PHE A 74 -12.81 37.27 -34.66
C PHE A 74 -12.39 38.71 -34.31
N PRO A 75 -13.34 39.65 -34.09
CA PRO A 75 -13.01 40.99 -33.63
C PRO A 75 -12.71 40.98 -32.12
N CYS A 76 -11.70 41.78 -31.76
CA CYS A 76 -11.25 42.04 -30.40
C CYS A 76 -12.29 42.88 -29.63
N PRO A 77 -12.70 42.52 -28.40
CA PRO A 77 -13.59 43.37 -27.62
C PRO A 77 -12.81 44.46 -26.90
N THR A 78 -13.15 45.71 -27.23
CA THR A 78 -12.74 46.92 -26.52
C THR A 78 -13.44 47.02 -25.17
N LEU A 79 -12.68 47.23 -24.09
CA LEU A 79 -13.22 47.64 -22.79
C LEU A 79 -13.62 49.11 -22.88
N HIS A 80 -14.89 49.42 -22.61
CA HIS A 80 -15.35 50.77 -22.28
C HIS A 80 -16.09 50.74 -20.95
N SER A 81 -15.66 51.66 -20.07
CA SER A 81 -16.22 51.92 -18.75
C SER A 81 -17.57 52.64 -18.82
N ARG A 82 -18.50 52.37 -17.88
CA ARG A 82 -18.85 53.26 -16.75
C ARG A 82 -20.20 52.91 -16.10
N ASN A 83 -20.19 53.13 -14.79
CA ASN A 83 -21.23 53.65 -13.89
C ASN A 83 -22.42 52.78 -13.44
N ALA A 84 -22.31 52.40 -12.16
CA ALA A 84 -23.13 52.85 -11.02
C ALA A 84 -24.66 52.83 -11.11
N GLY A 85 -25.27 52.09 -10.17
CA GLY A 85 -26.62 52.37 -9.66
C GLY A 85 -27.31 51.17 -9.02
N GLY A 86 -27.70 51.30 -7.74
CA GLY A 86 -28.96 50.71 -7.26
C GLY A 86 -28.94 49.39 -6.49
N SER A 87 -28.75 49.50 -5.17
CA SER A 87 -29.42 48.77 -4.07
C SER A 87 -30.42 47.65 -4.41
N MET A 88 -30.19 46.44 -3.89
CA MET A 88 -31.13 45.80 -2.94
C MET A 88 -30.55 44.56 -2.27
N ARG A 89 -30.89 44.43 -0.98
CA ARG A 89 -30.47 43.43 -0.03
C ARG A 89 -31.06 42.05 -0.37
N ALA A 90 -30.24 41.00 -0.25
CA ALA A 90 -30.71 39.68 0.20
C ALA A 90 -29.51 38.90 0.77
N ALA A 91 -29.38 38.93 2.08
CA ALA A 91 -28.51 38.03 2.81
C ALA A 91 -29.06 36.60 2.68
N ILE A 92 -28.38 35.74 1.93
CA ILE A 92 -28.59 34.29 1.95
C ILE A 92 -27.43 33.71 2.75
N LEU A 93 -27.54 33.78 4.08
CA LEU A 93 -26.73 33.00 5.00
C LEU A 93 -27.41 31.65 5.20
N PHE A 94 -26.72 30.57 4.82
CA PHE A 94 -26.76 29.21 5.36
C PHE A 94 -28.11 28.66 5.90
N PRO A 95 -28.56 27.52 5.35
CA PRO A 95 -28.06 26.30 5.99
C PRO A 95 -27.61 25.27 4.96
N ILE A 96 -26.36 25.37 4.52
CA ILE A 96 -25.59 24.16 4.09
C ILE A 96 -25.02 23.52 5.36
N ALA A 97 -25.91 23.25 6.33
CA ALA A 97 -25.60 22.52 7.56
C ALA A 97 -26.31 21.15 7.58
N LEU A 98 -26.78 20.70 6.42
CA LEU A 98 -27.43 19.39 6.24
C LEU A 98 -26.77 18.57 5.13
N ALA A 99 -25.43 18.60 5.07
CA ALA A 99 -24.62 17.72 4.24
C ALA A 99 -23.40 17.14 4.98
N LEU A 100 -23.47 17.09 6.32
CA LEU A 100 -22.46 16.47 7.20
C LEU A 100 -23.00 15.25 7.95
N MET A 101 -24.09 14.66 7.46
CA MET A 101 -24.69 13.42 7.98
C MET A 101 -24.65 12.32 6.91
N ALA A 102 -23.47 12.03 6.38
CA ALA A 102 -23.25 10.82 5.60
C ALA A 102 -21.92 10.16 6.01
N ALA A 103 -22.04 8.90 6.42
CA ALA A 103 -20.99 7.99 6.86
C ALA A 103 -20.48 8.13 8.31
N GLN A 104 -21.39 8.14 9.30
CA GLN A 104 -21.14 7.32 10.49
C GLN A 104 -21.25 5.85 10.10
N ALA A 105 -20.22 5.31 9.45
CA ALA A 105 -20.14 3.88 9.17
C ALA A 105 -19.98 3.12 10.50
N ARG A 106 -21.11 2.58 10.99
CA ARG A 106 -21.31 1.47 11.92
C ARG A 106 -20.08 1.10 12.77
N ALA A 107 -19.95 1.76 13.92
CA ALA A 107 -19.04 1.34 14.99
C ALA A 107 -19.58 0.15 15.81
N ASP A 108 -20.82 -0.29 15.56
CA ASP A 108 -21.57 -1.20 16.44
C ASP A 108 -20.94 -2.60 16.63
N ASN A 109 -19.94 -2.99 15.83
CA ASN A 109 -19.31 -4.31 15.88
C ASN A 109 -17.79 -4.29 16.09
N LEU A 110 -17.18 -3.12 16.33
CA LEU A 110 -15.73 -3.04 16.56
C LEU A 110 -15.45 -3.31 18.05
N PRO A 111 -14.73 -4.40 18.40
CA PRO A 111 -14.39 -4.67 19.79
C PRO A 111 -13.35 -3.67 20.30
N ARG A 112 -13.13 -3.65 21.62
CA ARG A 112 -12.01 -2.89 22.20
C ARG A 112 -10.68 -3.47 21.69
N LEU A 113 -10.03 -2.69 20.83
CA LEU A 113 -8.76 -3.06 20.22
C LEU A 113 -7.61 -3.00 21.21
N ARG A 114 -6.62 -3.87 20.99
CA ARG A 114 -5.32 -3.91 21.66
C ARG A 114 -4.20 -3.92 20.62
N GLN A 115 -3.00 -3.58 21.06
CA GLN A 115 -1.79 -3.78 20.28
C GLN A 115 -1.68 -5.23 19.84
N GLY A 116 -1.32 -5.45 18.57
CA GLY A 116 -1.15 -6.79 18.02
C GLY A 116 -2.44 -7.53 17.67
N ASP A 117 -3.64 -6.92 17.83
CA ASP A 117 -4.86 -7.54 17.31
C ASP A 117 -4.74 -7.73 15.78
N LEU A 118 -5.27 -8.84 15.27
CA LEU A 118 -5.29 -9.15 13.85
C LEU A 118 -6.64 -8.75 13.28
N VAL A 119 -6.65 -8.03 12.16
CA VAL A 119 -7.89 -7.64 11.48
C VAL A 119 -7.93 -8.27 10.08
N PHE A 120 -9.06 -8.88 9.76
CA PHE A 120 -9.30 -9.62 8.52
C PHE A 120 -10.46 -8.99 7.75
N GLN A 121 -10.39 -9.03 6.43
CA GLN A 121 -11.50 -8.63 5.56
C GLN A 121 -11.58 -9.45 4.27
N HIS A 122 -12.74 -9.38 3.64
CA HIS A 122 -12.89 -9.76 2.23
C HIS A 122 -12.55 -8.54 1.37
N SER A 123 -11.34 -8.52 0.81
CA SER A 123 -10.85 -7.43 -0.04
C SER A 123 -11.62 -7.35 -1.37
N MET A 124 -11.64 -6.17 -1.97
CA MET A 124 -12.16 -5.95 -3.33
C MET A 124 -11.05 -5.94 -4.39
N SER A 125 -9.83 -6.38 -4.05
CA SER A 125 -8.72 -6.43 -5.00
C SER A 125 -8.94 -7.47 -6.10
N PRO A 126 -8.34 -7.31 -7.30
CA PRO A 126 -8.52 -8.23 -8.42
C PRO A 126 -8.13 -9.69 -8.12
N GLN A 127 -7.22 -9.92 -7.17
CA GLN A 127 -6.77 -11.26 -6.76
C GLN A 127 -7.61 -11.86 -5.63
N SER A 128 -8.51 -11.09 -5.01
CA SER A 128 -9.32 -11.52 -3.87
C SER A 128 -10.13 -12.78 -4.18
N GLU A 129 -10.73 -12.85 -5.37
CA GLU A 129 -11.52 -14.02 -5.78
C GLU A 129 -10.67 -15.29 -5.92
N ALA A 130 -9.46 -15.18 -6.48
CA ALA A 130 -8.54 -16.31 -6.57
C ALA A 130 -8.12 -16.79 -5.17
N ILE A 131 -7.82 -15.87 -4.25
CA ILE A 131 -7.48 -16.19 -2.86
C ILE A 131 -8.67 -16.85 -2.15
N ARG A 132 -9.87 -16.31 -2.32
CA ARG A 132 -11.11 -16.83 -1.71
C ARG A 132 -11.37 -18.28 -2.14
N LEU A 133 -11.25 -18.54 -3.43
CA LEU A 133 -11.46 -19.87 -4.01
C LEU A 133 -10.35 -20.84 -3.62
N ALA A 134 -9.07 -20.43 -3.67
CA ALA A 134 -7.95 -21.30 -3.30
C ALA A 134 -7.98 -21.69 -1.82
N SER A 135 -8.26 -20.74 -0.94
CA SER A 135 -8.27 -20.95 0.52
C SER A 135 -9.59 -21.49 1.07
N GLY A 136 -10.67 -21.49 0.26
CA GLY A 136 -12.01 -21.85 0.73
C GLY A 136 -12.52 -20.93 1.84
N SER A 137 -12.10 -19.67 1.87
CA SER A 137 -12.36 -18.72 2.95
C SER A 137 -12.72 -17.34 2.42
N THR A 138 -13.56 -16.62 3.17
CA THR A 138 -13.89 -15.21 2.90
C THR A 138 -12.78 -14.23 3.31
N TYR A 139 -11.80 -14.68 4.09
CA TYR A 139 -10.64 -13.88 4.47
C TYR A 139 -9.62 -13.84 3.34
N THR A 140 -9.53 -12.70 2.65
CA THR A 140 -8.62 -12.51 1.51
C THR A 140 -7.58 -11.43 1.73
N HIS A 141 -7.69 -10.69 2.83
CA HIS A 141 -6.70 -9.71 3.26
C HIS A 141 -6.70 -9.57 4.78
N MET A 142 -5.53 -9.22 5.34
CA MET A 142 -5.37 -9.00 6.77
C MET A 142 -4.22 -8.04 7.09
N GLY A 143 -4.13 -7.64 8.35
CA GLY A 143 -3.00 -6.88 8.90
C GLY A 143 -2.98 -6.91 10.43
N ILE A 144 -2.00 -6.21 11.00
CA ILE A 144 -1.81 -6.11 12.45
C ILE A 144 -2.24 -4.72 12.93
N VAL A 145 -3.08 -4.67 13.95
CA VAL A 145 -3.51 -3.44 14.61
C VAL A 145 -2.35 -2.85 15.40
N SER A 146 -2.09 -1.57 15.14
CA SER A 146 -1.16 -0.72 15.87
C SER A 146 -1.93 0.45 16.48
N LEU A 147 -1.99 0.54 17.80
CA LEU A 147 -2.52 1.69 18.52
C LEU A 147 -1.45 2.78 18.56
N THR A 148 -1.81 3.99 18.10
CA THR A 148 -0.92 5.16 18.09
C THR A 148 -1.59 6.33 18.81
N PRO A 149 -0.86 7.38 19.20
CA PRO A 149 -1.47 8.60 19.76
C PRO A 149 -2.49 9.26 18.83
N ALA A 150 -2.35 9.09 17.51
CA ALA A 150 -3.28 9.61 16.51
C ALA A 150 -4.50 8.68 16.27
N GLY A 151 -4.55 7.53 16.94
CA GLY A 151 -5.61 6.52 16.82
C GLY A 151 -5.13 5.18 16.27
N PRO A 152 -6.04 4.20 16.12
CA PRO A 152 -5.71 2.87 15.62
C PRO A 152 -5.40 2.90 14.12
N VAL A 153 -4.28 2.29 13.77
CA VAL A 153 -3.87 2.01 12.38
C VAL A 153 -3.68 0.51 12.19
N VAL A 154 -3.64 0.07 10.94
CA VAL A 154 -3.35 -1.30 10.55
C VAL A 154 -2.06 -1.31 9.76
N ILE A 155 -1.09 -2.11 10.17
CA ILE A 155 0.11 -2.42 9.39
C ILE A 155 -0.27 -3.57 8.45
N GLU A 156 -0.21 -3.31 7.15
CA GLU A 156 -0.65 -4.26 6.12
C GLU A 156 0.32 -4.26 4.95
N ALA A 157 0.44 -5.40 4.28
CA ALA A 157 1.08 -5.51 2.96
C ALA A 157 0.00 -5.41 1.87
N ALA A 158 -0.07 -4.28 1.17
CA ALA A 158 -1.06 -4.04 0.10
C ALA A 158 -0.40 -4.02 -1.29
N ASP A 159 0.16 -2.87 -1.69
CA ASP A 159 1.08 -2.71 -2.83
C ASP A 159 2.53 -2.61 -2.32
N VAL A 160 2.69 -1.91 -1.21
CA VAL A 160 3.81 -1.85 -0.31
C VAL A 160 3.29 -2.04 1.12
N VAL A 161 4.18 -2.39 2.04
CA VAL A 161 3.84 -2.42 3.46
C VAL A 161 3.68 -0.99 3.97
N ARG A 162 2.52 -0.71 4.55
CA ARG A 162 2.15 0.63 5.04
C ARG A 162 1.32 0.58 6.31
N GLN A 163 1.21 1.74 6.96
CA GLN A 163 0.22 1.96 8.01
C GLN A 163 -1.00 2.64 7.41
N THR A 164 -2.17 2.05 7.62
CA THR A 164 -3.45 2.58 7.14
C THR A 164 -4.35 2.89 8.32
N PRO A 165 -4.99 4.07 8.40
CA PRO A 165 -6.00 4.34 9.42
C PRO A 165 -7.07 3.24 9.45
N LEU A 166 -7.41 2.71 10.63
CA LEU A 166 -8.31 1.55 10.73
C LEU A 166 -9.62 1.74 9.95
N LYS A 167 -10.23 2.92 10.04
CA LYS A 167 -11.46 3.24 9.29
C LYS A 167 -11.28 3.09 7.77
N ALA A 168 -10.14 3.55 7.25
CA ALA A 168 -9.81 3.42 5.83
C ALA A 168 -9.51 1.97 5.43
N PHE A 169 -8.88 1.19 6.30
CA PHE A 169 -8.69 -0.25 6.09
C PHE A 169 -10.05 -0.95 5.95
N LEU A 170 -10.94 -0.77 6.94
CA LEU A 170 -12.27 -1.40 6.99
C LEU A 170 -13.17 -1.00 5.83
N ALA A 171 -13.06 0.26 5.35
CA ALA A 171 -13.84 0.75 4.21
C ALA A 171 -13.49 0.06 2.89
N ARG A 172 -12.30 -0.56 2.77
CA ARG A 172 -11.91 -1.34 1.57
C ARG A 172 -12.44 -2.77 1.58
N GLY A 173 -12.96 -3.25 2.71
CA GLY A 173 -13.61 -4.54 2.81
C GLY A 173 -14.98 -4.53 2.13
N THR A 174 -15.35 -5.65 1.52
CA THR A 174 -16.67 -5.81 0.89
C THR A 174 -17.78 -5.58 1.92
N LYS A 175 -18.62 -4.57 1.67
CA LYS A 175 -19.70 -4.10 2.56
C LYS A 175 -19.20 -3.65 3.95
N GLY A 176 -17.92 -3.28 4.07
CA GLY A 176 -17.32 -2.90 5.36
C GLY A 176 -17.31 -4.03 6.39
N ARG A 177 -17.31 -5.30 5.94
CA ARG A 177 -17.25 -6.45 6.84
C ARG A 177 -15.81 -6.78 7.23
N PHE A 178 -15.63 -7.14 8.50
CA PHE A 178 -14.34 -7.50 9.06
C PHE A 178 -14.47 -8.52 10.19
N ALA A 179 -13.37 -9.19 10.52
CA ALA A 179 -13.24 -9.96 11.76
C ALA A 179 -11.98 -9.51 12.49
N VAL A 180 -12.03 -9.48 13.83
CA VAL A 180 -10.87 -9.16 14.66
C VAL A 180 -10.53 -10.38 15.51
N TYR A 181 -9.25 -10.76 15.50
CA TYR A 181 -8.71 -11.84 16.31
C TYR A 181 -7.62 -11.31 17.23
N ARG A 182 -7.40 -12.02 18.33
CA ARG A 182 -6.34 -11.74 19.31
C ARG A 182 -5.61 -13.02 19.66
N VAL A 183 -4.29 -12.92 19.86
CA VAL A 183 -3.49 -14.02 20.39
C VAL A 183 -3.87 -14.25 21.86
N ARG A 184 -4.24 -15.48 22.21
CA ARG A 184 -4.65 -15.87 23.56
C ARG A 184 -3.50 -15.65 24.54
N GLY A 185 -3.79 -14.98 25.66
CA GLY A 185 -2.82 -14.79 26.74
C GLY A 185 -1.60 -13.94 26.38
N ILE A 186 -1.60 -13.24 25.24
CA ILE A 186 -0.47 -12.38 24.89
C ILE A 186 -0.35 -11.21 25.88
N ASP A 187 0.85 -11.04 26.43
CA ASP A 187 1.21 -9.89 27.24
C ASP A 187 1.47 -8.65 26.36
N GLU A 188 1.44 -7.47 26.98
CA GLU A 188 1.60 -6.20 26.25
C GLU A 188 2.99 -6.05 25.63
N ALA A 189 4.04 -6.53 26.30
CA ALA A 189 5.41 -6.42 25.81
C ALA A 189 5.63 -7.22 24.51
N LYS A 190 5.10 -8.44 24.43
CA LYS A 190 5.14 -9.27 23.21
C LYS A 190 4.28 -8.69 22.11
N ALA A 191 3.09 -8.17 22.45
CA ALA A 191 2.24 -7.51 21.47
C ALA A 191 2.92 -6.29 20.85
N ASP A 192 3.56 -5.44 21.67
CA ASP A 192 4.32 -4.29 21.21
C ASP A 192 5.55 -4.69 20.39
N ALA A 193 6.26 -5.74 20.80
CA ALA A 193 7.40 -6.27 20.06
C ALA A 193 6.98 -6.83 18.68
N ALA A 194 5.84 -7.53 18.57
CA ALA A 194 5.31 -8.00 17.29
C ALA A 194 4.90 -6.82 16.38
N VAL A 195 4.25 -5.80 16.93
CA VAL A 195 3.92 -4.58 16.18
C VAL A 195 5.20 -3.86 15.73
N ALA A 196 6.23 -3.78 16.57
CA ALA A 196 7.51 -3.19 16.21
C ALA A 196 8.21 -3.98 15.09
N ALA A 197 8.19 -5.32 15.15
CA ALA A 197 8.70 -6.18 14.09
C ALA A 197 7.96 -5.92 12.77
N ALA A 198 6.63 -5.85 12.79
CA ALA A 198 5.84 -5.53 11.60
C ALA A 198 6.14 -4.13 11.03
N ARG A 199 6.43 -3.13 11.87
CA ARG A 199 6.89 -1.80 11.42
C ARG A 199 8.24 -1.87 10.69
N GLY A 200 9.09 -2.82 11.02
CA GLY A 200 10.36 -3.07 10.33
C GLY A 200 10.19 -3.43 8.84
N TYR A 201 8.99 -3.86 8.43
CA TYR A 201 8.68 -4.18 7.04
C TYR A 201 8.16 -2.99 6.23
N LEU A 202 7.92 -1.82 6.83
CA LEU A 202 7.36 -0.65 6.13
C LEU A 202 8.17 -0.30 4.86
N GLY A 203 7.46 -0.07 3.76
CA GLY A 203 8.05 0.21 2.46
C GLY A 203 8.45 -1.03 1.64
N ARG A 204 8.43 -2.24 2.21
CA ARG A 204 8.71 -3.47 1.47
C ARG A 204 7.65 -3.69 0.38
N PRO A 205 8.03 -4.11 -0.84
CA PRO A 205 7.07 -4.38 -1.92
C PRO A 205 6.20 -5.59 -1.61
N TYR A 206 4.99 -5.60 -2.18
CA TYR A 206 4.08 -6.74 -2.08
C TYR A 206 4.57 -7.94 -2.89
N ASP A 207 4.53 -9.14 -2.31
CA ASP A 207 4.84 -10.36 -3.05
C ASP A 207 3.64 -10.85 -3.87
N LEU A 208 3.78 -10.76 -5.19
CA LEU A 208 2.77 -11.22 -6.16
C LEU A 208 2.73 -12.75 -6.33
N TYR A 209 3.75 -13.46 -5.84
CA TYR A 209 3.95 -14.90 -6.01
C TYR A 209 3.69 -15.70 -4.74
N PHE A 210 3.48 -15.04 -3.60
CA PHE A 210 3.15 -15.65 -2.30
C PHE A 210 4.21 -16.64 -1.78
N ARG A 211 5.48 -16.34 -2.06
CA ARG A 211 6.65 -17.05 -1.54
C ARG A 211 6.90 -16.63 -0.10
N LEU A 212 7.47 -17.52 0.69
CA LEU A 212 8.04 -17.16 1.98
C LEU A 212 9.47 -16.64 1.74
N ASP A 213 9.57 -15.39 1.31
CA ASP A 213 10.80 -14.78 0.78
C ASP A 213 11.13 -13.47 1.52
N PRO A 214 12.40 -13.22 1.89
CA PRO A 214 12.76 -12.03 2.63
C PRO A 214 12.83 -10.75 1.79
N GLY A 215 12.54 -10.75 0.49
CA GLY A 215 12.62 -9.62 -0.44
C GLY A 215 11.31 -8.86 -0.64
N ALA A 216 10.19 -9.57 -0.70
CA ALA A 216 8.83 -9.03 -0.81
C ALA A 216 7.93 -9.72 0.21
N ILE A 217 6.78 -9.14 0.56
CA ILE A 217 5.91 -9.75 1.58
C ILE A 217 4.44 -9.59 1.24
N TYR A 218 3.63 -10.61 1.54
CA TYR A 218 2.18 -10.55 1.35
C TYR A 218 1.41 -10.48 2.68
N CYS A 219 0.09 -10.26 2.58
CA CYS A 219 -0.73 -9.81 3.70
C CYS A 219 -0.77 -10.74 4.93
N SER A 220 -0.64 -12.06 4.75
CA SER A 220 -0.64 -13.03 5.85
C SER A 220 0.76 -13.43 6.30
N GLU A 221 1.75 -13.35 5.42
CA GLU A 221 3.16 -13.51 5.79
C GLU A 221 3.63 -12.43 6.76
N LEU A 222 3.20 -11.18 6.57
CA LEU A 222 3.56 -10.07 7.47
C LEU A 222 3.22 -10.35 8.95
N PRO A 223 1.96 -10.70 9.31
CA PRO A 223 1.63 -11.16 10.65
C PRO A 223 2.37 -12.44 11.06
N TYR A 224 2.47 -13.43 10.17
CA TYR A 224 3.16 -14.69 10.45
C TYR A 224 4.60 -14.45 10.93
N ASP A 225 5.38 -13.66 10.20
CA ASP A 225 6.76 -13.33 10.51
C ASP A 225 6.89 -12.47 11.78
N ALA A 226 6.06 -11.43 11.90
CA ALA A 226 6.12 -10.50 13.01
C ALA A 226 5.82 -11.16 14.38
N PHE A 227 4.89 -12.11 14.41
CA PHE A 227 4.62 -12.88 15.62
C PHE A 227 5.70 -13.95 15.86
N ARG A 228 6.22 -14.57 14.79
CA ARG A 228 7.30 -15.55 14.90
C ARG A 228 8.57 -14.95 15.49
N SER A 229 8.89 -13.69 15.18
CA SER A 229 10.07 -13.01 15.76
C SER A 229 9.98 -12.78 17.27
N VAL A 230 8.77 -12.89 17.86
CA VAL A 230 8.55 -12.80 19.32
C VAL A 230 8.20 -14.16 19.95
N GLY A 231 8.45 -15.25 19.22
CA GLY A 231 8.26 -16.63 19.70
C GLY A 231 6.81 -17.13 19.64
N ILE A 232 5.94 -16.50 18.85
CA ILE A 232 4.54 -16.90 18.66
C ILE A 232 4.35 -17.40 17.22
N SER A 233 3.98 -18.67 17.04
CA SER A 233 3.83 -19.26 15.70
C SER A 233 2.37 -19.27 15.30
N LEU A 234 1.97 -18.34 14.43
CA LEU A 234 0.57 -18.19 14.01
C LEU A 234 0.32 -18.80 12.64
N GLY A 235 -0.59 -19.77 12.56
CA GLY A 235 -1.00 -20.37 11.31
C GLY A 235 -0.01 -21.42 10.81
N ARG A 236 -0.57 -22.45 10.16
CA ARG A 236 0.22 -23.49 9.52
C ARG A 236 0.67 -23.03 8.14
N VAL A 237 1.94 -23.27 7.82
CA VAL A 237 2.46 -23.24 6.45
C VAL A 237 1.98 -24.50 5.74
N GLU A 238 1.28 -24.33 4.62
CA GLU A 238 0.77 -25.41 3.79
C GLU A 238 1.46 -25.38 2.41
N ARG A 239 1.45 -26.51 1.69
CA ARG A 239 1.91 -26.52 0.28
C ARG A 239 0.85 -25.87 -0.61
N PHE A 240 1.26 -25.01 -1.52
CA PHE A 240 0.37 -24.35 -2.48
C PHE A 240 -0.52 -25.37 -3.20
N GLY A 241 0.03 -26.51 -3.63
CA GLY A 241 -0.73 -27.56 -4.31
C GLY A 241 -1.80 -28.27 -3.47
N ASN A 242 -1.78 -28.12 -2.15
CA ASN A 242 -2.83 -28.64 -1.26
C ASN A 242 -4.04 -27.71 -1.15
N LEU A 243 -3.89 -26.44 -1.54
CA LEU A 243 -5.02 -25.51 -1.65
C LEU A 243 -5.90 -25.85 -2.86
N SER A 244 -7.07 -25.23 -2.97
CA SER A 244 -8.00 -25.41 -4.11
C SER A 244 -7.53 -24.66 -5.38
N VAL A 245 -6.30 -24.93 -5.83
CA VAL A 245 -5.59 -24.19 -6.89
C VAL A 245 -6.06 -24.51 -8.31
N ARG A 246 -6.93 -25.52 -8.46
CA ARG A 246 -7.48 -25.91 -9.77
C ARG A 246 -8.58 -24.98 -10.26
N ALA A 247 -9.10 -24.09 -9.41
CA ALA A 247 -10.15 -23.15 -9.78
C ALA A 247 -9.71 -22.22 -10.94
N PRO A 248 -10.59 -21.93 -11.92
CA PRO A 248 -10.23 -21.11 -13.08
C PRO A 248 -9.63 -19.74 -12.73
N ALA A 249 -10.14 -19.08 -11.68
CA ALA A 249 -9.63 -17.79 -11.23
C ALA A 249 -8.17 -17.86 -10.75
N VAL A 250 -7.78 -18.96 -10.10
CA VAL A 250 -6.40 -19.18 -9.63
C VAL A 250 -5.47 -19.43 -10.81
N LYS A 251 -5.87 -20.31 -11.74
CA LYS A 251 -5.12 -20.55 -12.98
C LYS A 251 -4.95 -19.28 -13.81
N ALA A 252 -6.00 -18.45 -13.91
CA ALA A 252 -5.92 -17.17 -14.61
C ALA A 252 -4.99 -16.17 -13.91
N LEU A 253 -4.97 -16.14 -12.57
CA LEU A 253 -4.03 -15.31 -11.82
C LEU A 253 -2.58 -15.75 -12.06
N PHE A 254 -2.33 -17.06 -12.01
CA PHE A 254 -1.03 -17.63 -12.34
C PHE A 254 -0.61 -17.33 -13.78
N ALA A 255 -1.48 -17.56 -14.76
CA ALA A 255 -1.18 -17.31 -16.18
C ALA A 255 -0.75 -15.86 -16.46
N ARG A 256 -1.24 -14.89 -15.68
CA ARG A 256 -0.83 -13.48 -15.78
C ARG A 256 0.55 -13.17 -15.19
N ARG A 257 1.06 -14.03 -14.31
CA ARG A 257 2.23 -13.75 -13.45
C ARG A 257 3.41 -14.70 -13.67
N TRP A 258 3.16 -15.91 -14.18
CA TRP A 258 4.16 -16.99 -14.18
C TRP A 258 5.48 -16.62 -14.89
N ALA A 259 5.41 -15.82 -15.96
CA ALA A 259 6.58 -15.44 -16.76
C ALA A 259 7.63 -14.65 -15.96
N SER A 260 7.21 -13.94 -14.91
CA SER A 260 8.07 -13.18 -14.01
C SER A 260 8.26 -13.86 -12.64
N HIS A 261 7.79 -15.10 -12.46
CA HIS A 261 7.91 -15.84 -11.22
C HIS A 261 9.38 -16.20 -10.95
N PRO A 262 10.00 -15.74 -9.84
CA PRO A 262 11.45 -15.86 -9.69
C PRO A 262 11.93 -17.33 -9.60
N ASP A 263 11.15 -18.23 -8.98
CA ASP A 263 11.54 -19.66 -8.92
C ASP A 263 11.37 -20.41 -10.26
N CYS A 264 10.59 -19.86 -11.17
CA CYS A 264 10.40 -20.44 -12.50
C CYS A 264 11.46 -19.95 -13.48
N GLN A 265 12.06 -18.78 -13.24
CA GLN A 265 13.12 -18.23 -14.09
C GLN A 265 14.35 -19.16 -14.07
N GLY A 266 14.72 -19.67 -15.25
CA GLY A 266 15.86 -20.57 -15.41
C GLY A 266 15.58 -22.04 -15.07
N THR A 267 14.44 -22.36 -14.46
CA THR A 267 14.07 -23.74 -14.08
C THR A 267 12.93 -24.30 -14.92
N ALA A 268 11.92 -23.49 -15.23
CA ALA A 268 10.76 -23.89 -16.01
C ALA A 268 10.88 -23.41 -17.45
N HIS A 269 10.69 -24.32 -18.40
CA HIS A 269 10.70 -24.00 -19.83
C HIS A 269 9.35 -23.44 -20.34
N ASP A 270 8.26 -23.69 -19.61
CA ASP A 270 6.93 -23.21 -19.92
C ASP A 270 6.04 -23.02 -18.66
N ALA A 271 4.81 -22.56 -18.87
CA ALA A 271 3.84 -22.35 -17.81
C ALA A 271 3.45 -23.64 -17.06
N ALA A 272 3.46 -24.80 -17.74
CA ALA A 272 3.06 -26.07 -17.15
C ALA A 272 4.16 -26.60 -16.21
N ALA A 273 5.42 -26.50 -16.63
CA ALA A 273 6.59 -26.80 -15.80
C ALA A 273 6.63 -25.87 -14.58
N CYS A 274 6.41 -24.56 -14.78
CA CYS A 274 6.34 -23.60 -13.66
C CYS A 274 5.21 -23.95 -12.69
N TRP A 275 4.02 -24.30 -13.22
CA TRP A 275 2.89 -24.71 -12.39
C TRP A 275 3.19 -25.94 -11.53
N ALA A 276 3.90 -26.92 -12.10
CA ALA A 276 4.32 -28.13 -11.39
C ALA A 276 5.32 -27.80 -10.27
N LEU A 277 6.31 -26.94 -10.54
CA LEU A 277 7.30 -26.50 -9.54
C LEU A 277 6.64 -25.82 -8.34
N ILE A 278 5.74 -24.86 -8.58
CA ILE A 278 5.16 -24.07 -7.49
C ILE A 278 4.15 -24.86 -6.64
N GLN A 279 3.80 -26.10 -6.99
CA GLN A 279 2.95 -26.94 -6.14
C GLN A 279 3.59 -27.19 -4.76
N ASP A 280 4.92 -27.22 -4.70
CA ASP A 280 5.70 -27.44 -3.48
C ASP A 280 5.97 -26.18 -2.66
N GLN A 281 5.63 -25.00 -3.19
CA GLN A 281 5.83 -23.73 -2.49
C GLN A 281 5.05 -23.72 -1.18
N GLY A 282 5.73 -23.35 -0.09
CA GLY A 282 5.08 -23.10 1.20
C GLY A 282 4.31 -21.78 1.16
N ILE A 283 3.11 -21.77 1.72
CA ILE A 283 2.25 -20.60 1.84
C ILE A 283 1.56 -20.57 3.21
N VAL A 284 1.49 -19.40 3.82
CA VAL A 284 0.61 -19.12 4.97
C VAL A 284 -0.60 -18.36 4.44
N THR A 285 -1.81 -18.65 4.91
CA THR A 285 -3.02 -17.99 4.41
C THR A 285 -3.72 -17.24 5.54
N PRO A 286 -4.55 -16.22 5.23
CA PRO A 286 -5.35 -15.58 6.28
C PRO A 286 -6.22 -16.57 7.05
N VAL A 287 -6.77 -17.58 6.36
CA VAL A 287 -7.59 -18.60 7.03
C VAL A 287 -6.75 -19.55 7.89
N SER A 288 -5.51 -19.89 7.52
CA SER A 288 -4.67 -20.74 8.37
C SER A 288 -4.32 -20.04 9.68
N ILE A 289 -4.09 -18.73 9.66
CA ILE A 289 -3.91 -17.92 10.88
C ILE A 289 -5.22 -17.83 11.68
N ALA A 290 -6.35 -17.53 11.04
CA ALA A 290 -7.64 -17.39 11.73
C ALA A 290 -8.13 -18.70 12.39
N ARG A 291 -7.72 -19.85 11.87
CA ARG A 291 -8.02 -21.19 12.44
C ARG A 291 -7.01 -21.65 13.48
N ASP A 292 -5.94 -20.89 13.73
CA ASP A 292 -4.94 -21.28 14.70
C ASP A 292 -5.50 -21.27 16.13
N SER A 293 -5.22 -22.32 16.90
CA SER A 293 -5.63 -22.44 18.31
C SER A 293 -5.09 -21.32 19.21
N GLN A 294 -3.98 -20.69 18.81
CA GLN A 294 -3.37 -19.57 19.53
C GLN A 294 -4.17 -18.28 19.40
N VAL A 295 -5.11 -18.16 18.45
CA VAL A 295 -5.93 -16.96 18.29
C VAL A 295 -7.38 -17.20 18.68
N GLU A 296 -8.07 -16.12 19.04
CA GLU A 296 -9.50 -16.12 19.29
C GLU A 296 -10.17 -14.95 18.58
N ARG A 297 -11.36 -15.17 18.03
CA ARG A 297 -12.16 -14.08 17.48
C ARG A 297 -12.74 -13.26 18.62
N ILE A 298 -12.45 -11.96 18.62
CA ILE A 298 -12.92 -11.01 19.65
C ILE A 298 -14.05 -10.10 19.15
N GLY A 299 -14.33 -10.09 17.85
CA GLY A 299 -15.44 -9.31 17.30
C GLY A 299 -15.46 -9.25 15.78
N GLY A 300 -16.25 -8.32 15.25
CA GLY A 300 -16.48 -8.11 13.83
C GLY A 300 -17.72 -8.80 13.28
N ASN A 301 -18.09 -8.44 12.05
CA ASN A 301 -19.34 -8.74 11.36
C ASN A 301 -19.15 -9.54 10.06
N LEU A 302 -17.98 -10.18 9.89
CA LEU A 302 -17.67 -11.07 8.77
C LEU A 302 -18.05 -12.52 9.07
#